data_AF-X1KWZ3-F1
#
_entry.id   AF-X1KWZ3-F1
#
_cell.length_a   1.000
_cell.length_b   1.000
_cell.length_c   1.000
_cell.angle_alpha   90.00
_cell.angle_beta   90.00
_cell.angle_gamma   90.00
#
_symmetry.space_group_name_H-M   'P 1'
#
loop_
_entity.id
_entity.type
_entity.pdbx_description
1 polymer ?
#
loop_
_entity_poly.entity_id
_entity_poly.type
_entity_poly.pdbx_seq_one_letter_code
_entity_poly.pdbx_strand_id
1 'polypeptide(L)'
;MSYSYDDIGRLIETRDPLGRSERTSYLRHWALPVQVTDGAERTRRYRYDAHGNLLWEQDPLGRSSRYQYSPEGRVTCVTDALEKTKHLRWNTRGQLLSYRDCSNNQTLYHYDWHGRLSESINARGEQTRFRYDARGYLIESERPDGRIDRYEVDTAGQLTRYIDPAQKNLQFRYDLSGRMVERLDAMGHSVKFRYDAYGRLLQLTNENDESYRFGWDKLDRLVAQEDLDGSGRIYEYDVLDGVTSLTHVPSPHKQAPLSENAPATRTTPIRHDFERDAVGRLMSKRTEDGITDYSYDTADDLLSITFTNNLGEKQQLEYTYDSAGQLLSETNSAGLLHYHYDELGNLQTLTLPDQRKLNYLYYGSGHLHQINLDGRVISDFERDAVHDEVMRTQGSLITHTRYDKSGRLSGKAIHYRDAPAEVLP
;
A
#
# COMPACT_ATOMS: atom_id res chain seq x y z
N MET A 1 -29.38 7.96 -4.73
CA MET A 1 -28.92 7.48 -3.43
C MET A 1 -29.98 7.79 -2.38
N SER A 2 -30.27 6.89 -1.44
CA SER A 2 -31.20 7.12 -0.34
C SER A 2 -30.65 6.58 0.98
N TYR A 3 -31.10 7.15 2.09
CA TYR A 3 -30.61 6.83 3.44
C TYR A 3 -31.81 6.54 4.36
N SER A 4 -31.69 5.50 5.18
CA SER A 4 -32.66 5.15 6.21
C SER A 4 -32.04 5.30 7.59
N TYR A 5 -32.81 5.81 8.55
CA TYR A 5 -32.34 6.06 9.91
C TYR A 5 -33.23 5.34 10.92
N ASP A 6 -32.68 4.98 12.08
CA ASP A 6 -33.48 4.51 13.21
C ASP A 6 -34.12 5.66 14.01
N ASP A 7 -34.91 5.33 15.03
CA ASP A 7 -35.68 6.28 15.84
C ASP A 7 -34.82 7.33 16.57
N ILE A 8 -33.51 7.09 16.72
CA ILE A 8 -32.58 8.05 17.33
C ILE A 8 -31.63 8.71 16.31
N GLY A 9 -31.92 8.55 15.02
CA GLY A 9 -31.24 9.25 13.93
C GLY A 9 -29.93 8.60 13.46
N ARG A 10 -29.68 7.33 13.76
CA ARG A 10 -28.48 6.62 13.26
C ARG A 10 -28.75 5.99 11.90
N LEU A 11 -27.79 6.09 10.99
CA LEU A 11 -27.88 5.57 9.62
C LEU A 11 -27.88 4.02 9.62
N ILE A 12 -29.02 3.41 9.34
CA ILE A 12 -29.18 1.94 9.36
C ILE A 12 -29.15 1.30 7.97
N GLU A 13 -29.36 2.09 6.91
CA GLU A 13 -29.28 1.62 5.53
C GLU A 13 -28.84 2.74 4.61
N THR A 14 -27.91 2.44 3.71
CA THR A 14 -27.57 3.27 2.56
C THR A 14 -27.91 2.51 1.30
N ARG A 15 -28.67 3.13 0.40
CA ARG A 15 -28.96 2.58 -0.93
C ARG A 15 -28.29 3.42 -2.00
N ASP A 16 -27.42 2.79 -2.77
CA ASP A 16 -26.66 3.46 -3.82
C ASP A 16 -27.50 3.70 -5.10
N PRO A 17 -27.00 4.46 -6.09
CA PRO A 17 -27.65 4.65 -7.38
C PRO A 17 -27.93 3.36 -8.19
N LEU A 18 -27.22 2.26 -7.91
CA LEU A 18 -27.48 0.95 -8.52
C LEU A 18 -28.59 0.17 -7.78
N GLY A 19 -29.14 0.71 -6.70
CA GLY A 19 -30.18 0.09 -5.90
C GLY A 19 -29.67 -0.90 -4.85
N ARG A 20 -28.35 -1.07 -4.71
CA ARG A 20 -27.72 -1.96 -3.73
C ARG A 20 -27.79 -1.33 -2.34
N SER A 21 -27.86 -2.16 -1.31
CA SER A 21 -28.11 -1.70 0.06
C SER A 21 -27.02 -2.16 1.02
N GLU A 22 -26.38 -1.22 1.70
CA GLU A 22 -25.53 -1.49 2.86
C GLU A 22 -26.34 -1.23 4.12
N ARG A 23 -26.36 -2.19 5.06
CA ARG A 23 -27.16 -2.13 6.29
C ARG A 23 -26.29 -2.24 7.52
N THR A 24 -26.57 -1.41 8.51
CA THR A 24 -25.90 -1.43 9.81
C THR A 24 -26.92 -1.57 10.94
N SER A 25 -26.66 -2.53 11.83
CA SER A 25 -27.36 -2.63 13.12
C SER A 25 -26.44 -2.14 14.22
N TYR A 26 -26.98 -1.39 15.18
CA TYR A 26 -26.21 -0.80 16.28
C TYR A 26 -26.58 -1.36 17.64
N LEU A 27 -25.68 -1.25 18.61
CA LEU A 27 -26.01 -1.40 20.03
C LEU A 27 -27.10 -0.40 20.43
N ARG A 28 -28.03 -0.77 21.32
CA ARG A 28 -29.15 0.13 21.68
C ARG A 28 -28.68 1.47 22.29
N HIS A 29 -27.69 1.43 23.16
CA HIS A 29 -27.28 2.58 23.97
C HIS A 29 -26.14 3.40 23.34
N TRP A 30 -25.43 2.84 22.36
CA TRP A 30 -24.31 3.49 21.68
C TRP A 30 -24.40 3.33 20.16
N ALA A 31 -23.90 4.31 19.42
CA ALA A 31 -23.76 4.24 17.97
C ALA A 31 -22.61 3.31 17.52
N LEU A 32 -22.41 2.18 18.22
CA LEU A 32 -21.44 1.15 17.87
C LEU A 32 -22.11 0.05 17.04
N PRO A 33 -21.60 -0.29 15.85
CA PRO A 33 -22.22 -1.28 14.97
C PRO A 33 -22.06 -2.70 15.54
N VAL A 34 -23.13 -3.48 15.66
CA VAL A 34 -23.06 -4.92 16.02
C VAL A 34 -23.03 -5.83 14.80
N GLN A 35 -23.54 -5.32 13.67
CA GLN A 35 -23.58 -6.04 12.41
C GLN A 35 -23.57 -5.03 11.26
N VAL A 36 -22.73 -5.29 10.26
CA VAL A 36 -22.70 -4.54 9.00
C VAL A 36 -22.84 -5.56 7.87
N THR A 37 -23.79 -5.33 6.98
CA THR A 37 -24.07 -6.19 5.83
C THR A 37 -23.98 -5.36 4.56
N ASP A 38 -23.12 -5.74 3.63
CA ASP A 38 -22.93 -5.02 2.37
C ASP A 38 -23.98 -5.37 1.31
N GLY A 39 -23.87 -4.75 0.13
CA GLY A 39 -24.76 -4.96 -1.02
C GLY A 39 -24.73 -6.37 -1.62
N ALA A 40 -23.79 -7.22 -1.20
CA ALA A 40 -23.71 -8.63 -1.58
C ALA A 40 -24.09 -9.58 -0.43
N GLU A 41 -24.78 -9.05 0.60
CA GLU A 41 -25.22 -9.80 1.78
C GLU A 41 -24.07 -10.39 2.61
N ARG A 42 -22.84 -9.91 2.41
CA ARG A 42 -21.67 -10.32 3.21
C ARG A 42 -21.73 -9.57 4.53
N THR A 43 -21.60 -10.30 5.63
CA THR A 43 -21.90 -9.76 6.96
C THR A 43 -20.68 -9.79 7.88
N ARG A 44 -20.32 -8.64 8.43
CA ARG A 44 -19.38 -8.51 9.55
C ARG A 44 -20.14 -8.35 10.85
N ARG A 45 -19.61 -8.90 11.94
CA ARG A 45 -20.21 -8.85 13.28
C ARG A 45 -19.21 -8.35 14.32
N TYR A 46 -19.73 -7.65 15.32
CA TYR A 46 -18.92 -7.03 16.36
C TYR A 46 -19.57 -7.23 17.73
N ARG A 47 -18.75 -7.30 18.77
CA ARG A 47 -19.21 -7.31 20.16
C ARG A 47 -18.37 -6.36 21.00
N TYR A 48 -19.01 -5.64 21.91
CA TYR A 48 -18.37 -4.68 22.80
C TYR A 48 -18.59 -5.03 24.27
N ASP A 49 -17.74 -4.49 25.14
CA ASP A 49 -17.94 -4.49 26.59
C ASP A 49 -18.87 -3.34 27.05
N ALA A 50 -19.05 -3.21 28.36
CA ALA A 50 -19.87 -2.16 28.97
C ALA A 50 -19.21 -0.76 28.99
N HIS A 51 -17.99 -0.61 28.46
CA HIS A 51 -17.29 0.67 28.28
C HIS A 51 -17.10 1.08 26.80
N GLY A 52 -17.48 0.22 25.85
CA GLY A 52 -17.45 0.51 24.41
C GLY A 52 -16.25 -0.08 23.72
N ASN A 53 -15.45 -0.88 24.44
CA ASN A 53 -14.27 -1.53 23.89
C ASN A 53 -14.70 -2.75 23.06
N LEU A 54 -14.17 -2.88 21.84
CA LEU A 54 -14.45 -3.98 20.93
C LEU A 54 -13.85 -5.28 21.46
N LEU A 55 -14.67 -6.22 21.94
CA LEU A 55 -14.22 -7.52 22.46
C LEU A 55 -13.85 -8.50 21.35
N TRP A 56 -14.62 -8.52 20.26
CA TRP A 56 -14.28 -9.31 19.08
C TRP A 56 -14.96 -8.77 17.82
N GLU A 57 -14.35 -9.06 16.68
CA GLU A 57 -14.92 -8.88 15.34
C GLU A 57 -14.87 -10.20 14.56
N GLN A 58 -15.87 -10.42 13.71
CA GLN A 58 -15.97 -11.59 12.84
C GLN A 58 -16.22 -11.12 11.41
N ASP A 59 -15.47 -11.67 10.47
CA ASP A 59 -15.61 -11.38 9.05
C ASP A 59 -16.72 -12.24 8.39
N PRO A 60 -17.04 -12.00 7.11
CA PRO A 60 -18.09 -12.76 6.41
C PRO A 60 -17.78 -14.25 6.17
N LEU A 61 -16.53 -14.68 6.39
CA LEU A 61 -16.13 -16.09 6.37
C LEU A 61 -16.21 -16.75 7.75
N GLY A 62 -16.61 -16.00 8.79
CA GLY A 62 -16.74 -16.50 10.16
C GLY A 62 -15.43 -16.45 10.96
N ARG A 63 -14.35 -15.93 10.37
CA ARG A 63 -13.03 -15.81 11.00
C ARG A 63 -13.07 -14.67 12.00
N SER A 64 -12.50 -14.86 13.20
CA SER A 64 -12.72 -13.94 14.32
C SER A 64 -11.42 -13.46 14.95
N SER A 65 -11.34 -12.16 15.23
CA SER A 65 -10.27 -11.54 16.03
C SER A 65 -10.83 -11.08 17.38
N ARG A 66 -10.08 -11.27 18.45
CA ARG A 66 -10.49 -10.94 19.83
C ARG A 66 -9.51 -9.97 20.49
N TYR A 67 -10.01 -9.13 21.37
CA TYR A 67 -9.24 -8.09 22.03
C TYR A 67 -9.46 -8.13 23.54
N GLN A 68 -8.38 -7.89 24.28
CA GLN A 68 -8.40 -7.69 25.73
C GLN A 68 -7.94 -6.28 26.05
N TYR A 69 -8.49 -5.70 27.11
CA TYR A 69 -8.24 -4.32 27.49
C TYR A 69 -7.77 -4.20 28.94
N SER A 70 -6.98 -3.16 29.23
CA SER A 70 -6.72 -2.70 30.59
C SER A 70 -7.95 -1.99 31.17
N PRO A 71 -8.00 -1.74 32.49
CA PRO A 71 -9.09 -0.97 33.11
C PRO A 71 -9.27 0.43 32.52
N GLU A 72 -8.21 1.02 31.97
CA GLU A 72 -8.23 2.33 31.29
C GLU A 72 -8.68 2.25 29.82
N GLY A 73 -9.16 1.09 29.36
CA GLY A 73 -9.68 0.90 27.99
C GLY A 73 -8.60 0.73 26.92
N ARG A 74 -7.38 0.32 27.28
CA ARG A 74 -6.28 0.15 26.31
C ARG A 74 -6.07 -1.30 25.94
N VAL A 75 -5.92 -1.60 24.66
CA VAL A 75 -5.72 -2.97 24.16
C VAL A 75 -4.44 -3.56 24.75
N THR A 76 -4.51 -4.68 25.46
CA THR A 76 -3.37 -5.38 26.07
C THR A 76 -3.00 -6.68 25.35
N CYS A 77 -3.98 -7.30 24.69
CA CYS A 77 -3.79 -8.52 23.91
C CYS A 77 -4.72 -8.49 22.71
N VAL A 78 -4.22 -8.93 21.56
CA VAL A 78 -5.06 -9.24 20.38
C VAL A 78 -4.81 -10.69 20.02
N THR A 79 -5.89 -11.45 19.87
CA THR A 79 -5.88 -12.82 19.35
C THR A 79 -6.45 -12.81 17.94
N ASP A 80 -5.72 -13.32 16.96
CA ASP A 80 -6.20 -13.43 15.58
C ASP A 80 -7.02 -14.72 15.36
N ALA A 81 -7.49 -14.91 14.12
CA ALA A 81 -8.30 -16.07 13.72
C ALA A 81 -7.53 -17.40 13.77
N LEU A 82 -6.19 -17.37 13.80
CA LEU A 82 -5.32 -18.54 13.99
C LEU A 82 -4.94 -18.76 15.47
N GLU A 83 -5.62 -18.08 16.39
CA GLU A 83 -5.39 -18.14 17.83
C GLU A 83 -3.97 -17.68 18.24
N LYS A 84 -3.28 -16.93 17.37
CA LYS A 84 -1.99 -16.30 17.72
C LYS A 84 -2.23 -15.00 18.44
N THR A 85 -1.33 -14.67 19.36
CA THR A 85 -1.48 -13.52 20.25
C THR A 85 -0.36 -12.51 20.11
N LYS A 86 -0.70 -11.22 20.18
CA LYS A 86 0.27 -10.13 20.34
C LYS A 86 -0.08 -9.32 21.58
N HIS A 87 0.94 -8.86 22.31
CA HIS A 87 0.78 -8.20 23.59
C HIS A 87 1.31 -6.76 23.58
N LEU A 88 0.55 -5.87 24.20
CA LEU A 88 0.84 -4.45 24.28
C LEU A 88 0.85 -4.01 25.75
N ARG A 89 1.80 -3.15 26.12
CA ARG A 89 1.89 -2.56 27.46
C ARG A 89 1.94 -1.05 27.35
N TRP A 90 1.24 -0.35 28.24
CA TRP A 90 1.07 1.09 28.20
C TRP A 90 1.51 1.73 29.51
N ASN A 91 2.00 2.96 29.46
CA ASN A 91 2.19 3.78 30.66
C ASN A 91 0.89 4.50 31.05
N THR A 92 0.83 5.19 32.18
CA THR A 92 -0.39 5.90 32.64
C THR A 92 -0.88 6.98 31.69
N ARG A 93 0.00 7.56 30.86
CA ARG A 93 -0.33 8.58 29.83
C ARG A 93 -0.86 8.00 28.52
N GLY A 94 -0.94 6.67 28.38
CA GLY A 94 -1.47 6.01 27.18
C GLY A 94 -0.46 5.84 26.08
N GLN A 95 0.82 5.89 26.43
CA GLN A 95 1.92 5.70 25.51
C GLN A 95 2.37 4.25 25.57
N LEU A 96 2.60 3.64 24.41
CA LEU A 96 3.02 2.24 24.29
C LEU A 96 4.43 2.10 24.85
N LEU A 97 4.63 1.22 25.83
CA LEU A 97 5.92 0.90 26.44
C LEU A 97 6.57 -0.33 25.80
N SER A 98 5.76 -1.30 25.40
CA SER A 98 6.27 -2.49 24.71
C SER A 98 5.23 -3.10 23.79
N TYR A 99 5.71 -3.60 22.66
CA TYR A 99 4.98 -4.46 21.74
C TYR A 99 5.68 -5.81 21.68
N ARG A 100 4.93 -6.90 21.79
CA ARG A 100 5.43 -8.27 21.65
C ARG A 100 4.59 -8.99 20.61
N ASP A 101 5.22 -9.45 19.54
CA ASP A 101 4.54 -10.21 18.49
C ASP A 101 4.26 -11.65 18.92
N CYS A 102 3.57 -12.39 18.06
CA CYS A 102 3.23 -13.80 18.26
C CYS A 102 4.42 -14.76 18.14
N SER A 103 5.56 -14.28 17.65
CA SER A 103 6.87 -14.96 17.70
C SER A 103 7.65 -14.64 18.98
N ASN A 104 7.05 -13.91 19.92
CA ASN A 104 7.64 -13.50 21.20
C ASN A 104 8.76 -12.46 21.07
N ASN A 105 8.96 -11.87 19.89
CA ASN A 105 9.91 -10.78 19.66
C ASN A 105 9.34 -9.49 20.23
N GLN A 106 10.17 -8.73 20.95
CA GLN A 106 9.74 -7.57 21.71
C GLN A 106 10.39 -6.28 21.21
N THR A 107 9.58 -5.24 21.00
CA THR A 107 10.03 -3.87 20.79
C THR A 107 9.67 -3.03 22.02
N LEU A 108 10.59 -2.20 22.49
CA LEU A 108 10.42 -1.29 23.63
C LEU A 108 10.43 0.16 23.16
N TYR A 109 9.71 1.01 23.89
CA TYR A 109 9.62 2.43 23.61
C TYR A 109 9.81 3.24 24.88
N HIS A 110 10.62 4.30 24.79
CA HIS A 110 10.84 5.25 25.86
C HIS A 110 10.47 6.65 25.42
N TYR A 111 10.01 7.45 26.37
CA TYR A 111 9.55 8.81 26.12
C TYR A 111 10.31 9.77 27.02
N ASP A 112 10.54 10.97 26.50
CA ASP A 112 11.07 12.06 27.31
C ASP A 112 10.01 12.61 28.28
N TRP A 113 10.40 13.58 29.10
CA TRP A 113 9.53 14.16 30.12
C TRP A 113 8.34 14.95 29.55
N HIS A 114 8.41 15.37 28.28
CA HIS A 114 7.30 15.98 27.54
C HIS A 114 6.37 14.94 26.88
N GLY A 115 6.70 13.64 26.99
CA GLY A 115 5.93 12.57 26.37
C GLY A 115 6.25 12.35 24.89
N ARG A 116 7.39 12.81 24.37
CA ARG A 116 7.83 12.55 22.99
C ARG A 116 8.67 11.28 22.96
N LEU A 117 8.56 10.47 21.89
CA LEU A 117 9.32 9.22 21.76
C LEU A 117 10.82 9.54 21.72
N SER A 118 11.58 9.17 22.75
CA SER A 118 13.02 9.46 22.84
C SER A 118 13.90 8.30 22.39
N GLU A 119 13.39 7.06 22.48
CA GLU A 119 14.13 5.87 22.10
C GLU A 119 13.17 4.73 21.73
N SER A 120 13.54 3.97 20.69
CA SER A 120 12.94 2.69 20.36
C SER A 120 14.01 1.60 20.36
N ILE A 121 13.71 0.46 20.99
CA ILE A 121 14.61 -0.69 21.06
C ILE A 121 13.94 -1.87 20.38
N ASN A 122 14.52 -2.38 19.29
CA ASN A 122 13.94 -3.52 18.57
C ASN A 122 14.24 -4.86 19.27
N ALA A 123 13.78 -5.97 18.68
CA ALA A 123 13.96 -7.31 19.24
C ALA A 123 15.41 -7.80 19.29
N ARG A 124 16.33 -7.21 18.52
CA ARG A 124 17.79 -7.43 18.63
C ARG A 124 18.45 -6.60 19.72
N GLY A 125 17.71 -5.72 20.42
CA GLY A 125 18.25 -4.78 21.38
C GLY A 125 18.88 -3.54 20.75
N GLU A 126 18.70 -3.34 19.45
CA GLU A 126 19.24 -2.18 18.71
C GLU A 126 18.38 -0.95 18.97
N GLN A 127 19.05 0.18 19.19
CA GLN A 127 18.46 1.41 19.70
C GLN A 127 18.45 2.49 18.62
N THR A 128 17.29 3.07 18.39
CA THR A 128 17.16 4.34 17.64
C THR A 128 16.78 5.42 18.63
N ARG A 129 17.53 6.53 18.65
CA ARG A 129 17.30 7.64 19.59
C ARG A 129 16.84 8.89 18.84
N PHE A 130 15.93 9.62 19.46
CA PHE A 130 15.33 10.83 18.89
C PHE A 130 15.58 12.01 19.82
N ARG A 131 15.99 13.14 19.25
CA ARG A 131 16.17 14.40 19.99
C ARG A 131 15.32 15.48 19.37
N TYR A 132 14.77 16.31 20.26
CA TYR A 132 13.84 17.37 19.89
C TYR A 132 14.31 18.70 20.44
N ASP A 133 13.98 19.78 19.74
CA ASP A 133 14.18 21.12 20.26
C ASP A 133 13.17 21.47 21.37
N ALA A 134 13.29 22.68 21.92
CA ALA A 134 12.40 23.19 22.97
C ALA A 134 10.95 23.42 22.49
N ARG A 135 10.72 23.51 21.17
CA ARG A 135 9.40 23.73 20.58
C ARG A 135 8.65 22.42 20.31
N GLY A 136 9.34 21.29 20.29
CA GLY A 136 8.71 20.00 19.99
C GLY A 136 9.24 19.31 18.74
N TYR A 137 10.07 19.97 17.93
CA TYR A 137 10.45 19.47 16.62
C TYR A 137 11.63 18.52 16.70
N LEU A 138 11.56 17.42 15.93
CA LEU A 138 12.67 16.47 15.80
C LEU A 138 13.85 17.18 15.13
N ILE A 139 15.02 17.15 15.77
CA ILE A 139 16.25 17.78 15.26
C ILE A 139 17.37 16.77 15.01
N GLU A 140 17.35 15.61 15.69
CA GLU A 140 18.29 14.53 15.42
C GLU A 140 17.61 13.16 15.56
N SER A 141 17.98 12.23 14.67
CA SER A 141 17.67 10.80 14.77
C SER A 141 18.98 10.01 14.69
N GLU A 142 19.35 9.35 15.77
CA GLU A 142 20.53 8.50 15.87
C GLU A 142 20.13 7.04 15.61
N ARG A 143 20.73 6.45 14.58
CA ARG A 143 20.50 5.06 14.15
C ARG A 143 21.28 4.10 15.06
N PRO A 144 20.94 2.79 15.06
CA PRO A 144 21.64 1.81 15.89
C PRO A 144 23.15 1.64 15.64
N ASP A 145 23.64 2.09 14.49
CA ASP A 145 25.08 2.11 14.16
C ASP A 145 25.77 3.44 14.51
N GLY A 146 25.08 4.36 15.20
CA GLY A 146 25.61 5.66 15.64
C GLY A 146 25.58 6.75 14.56
N ARG A 147 25.11 6.46 13.34
CA ARG A 147 24.90 7.48 12.31
C ARG A 147 23.73 8.38 12.69
N ILE A 148 23.86 9.68 12.43
CA ILE A 148 22.89 10.67 12.86
C ILE A 148 22.35 11.43 11.65
N ASP A 149 21.04 11.41 11.50
CA ASP A 149 20.28 12.30 10.63
C ASP A 149 19.93 13.58 11.40
N ARG A 150 20.05 14.76 10.76
CA ARG A 150 19.69 16.06 11.37
C ARG A 150 18.65 16.80 10.58
N TYR A 151 17.84 17.55 11.31
CA TYR A 151 16.72 18.30 10.78
C TYR A 151 16.77 19.72 11.34
N GLU A 152 16.76 20.71 10.44
CA GLU A 152 16.57 22.11 10.79
C GLU A 152 15.17 22.52 10.37
N VAL A 153 14.45 23.17 11.28
CA VAL A 153 13.08 23.65 11.05
C VAL A 153 12.99 25.14 11.34
N ASP A 154 12.20 25.85 10.54
CA ASP A 154 11.95 27.28 10.74
C ASP A 154 10.98 27.55 11.91
N THR A 155 10.58 28.80 12.10
CA THR A 155 9.64 29.21 13.15
C THR A 155 8.21 28.71 12.93
N ALA A 156 7.84 28.38 11.69
CA ALA A 156 6.55 27.78 11.34
C ALA A 156 6.56 26.24 11.47
N GLY A 157 7.71 25.64 11.80
CA GLY A 157 7.87 24.20 11.93
C GLY A 157 8.13 23.48 10.61
N GLN A 158 8.45 24.20 9.53
CA GLN A 158 8.72 23.63 8.22
C GLN A 158 10.18 23.20 8.15
N LEU A 159 10.44 22.00 7.60
CA LEU A 159 11.80 21.47 7.43
C LEU A 159 12.55 22.32 6.40
N THR A 160 13.57 23.06 6.82
CA THR A 160 14.39 23.91 5.93
C THR A 160 15.69 23.23 5.51
N ARG A 161 16.19 22.29 6.32
CA ARG A 161 17.38 21.51 5.98
C ARG A 161 17.31 20.11 6.56
N TYR A 162 17.68 19.14 5.75
CA TYR A 162 17.99 17.78 6.17
C TYR A 162 19.48 17.52 5.94
N ILE A 163 20.17 16.95 6.92
CA ILE A 163 21.58 16.58 6.83
C ILE A 163 21.68 15.08 7.07
N ASP A 164 22.15 14.35 6.06
CA ASP A 164 22.35 12.92 6.16
C ASP A 164 23.60 12.57 7.00
N PRO A 165 23.82 11.30 7.36
CA PRO A 165 24.98 10.93 8.16
C PRO A 165 26.32 11.14 7.45
N ALA A 166 26.33 11.27 6.13
CA ALA A 166 27.50 11.59 5.31
C ALA A 166 27.72 13.11 5.17
N GLN A 167 27.00 13.93 5.95
CA GLN A 167 27.04 15.40 5.95
C GLN A 167 26.58 16.05 4.64
N LYS A 168 25.87 15.31 3.77
CA LYS A 168 25.20 15.91 2.63
C LYS A 168 23.93 16.57 3.10
N ASN A 169 23.72 17.82 2.68
CA ASN A 169 22.51 18.56 3.02
C ASN A 169 21.54 18.64 1.85
N LEU A 170 20.25 18.54 2.16
CA LEU A 170 19.14 18.94 1.30
C LEU A 170 18.51 20.18 1.93
N GLN A 171 18.30 21.22 1.15
CA GLN A 171 17.64 22.45 1.59
C GLN A 171 16.27 22.56 0.94
N PHE A 172 15.32 23.12 1.69
CA PHE A 172 13.95 23.31 1.24
C PHE A 172 13.57 24.77 1.45
N ARG A 173 12.91 25.35 0.44
CA ARG A 173 12.36 26.71 0.51
C ARG A 173 10.86 26.65 0.29
N TYR A 174 10.16 27.54 0.98
CA TYR A 174 8.71 27.62 0.95
C TYR A 174 8.28 29.04 0.63
N ASP A 175 7.09 29.18 0.04
CA ASP A 175 6.44 30.47 -0.09
C ASP A 175 5.73 30.89 1.22
N LEU A 176 5.10 32.07 1.20
CA LEU A 176 4.37 32.62 2.36
C LEU A 176 3.17 31.78 2.78
N SER A 177 2.67 30.91 1.90
CA SER A 177 1.57 29.98 2.19
C SER A 177 2.08 28.63 2.70
N GLY A 178 3.39 28.45 2.88
CA GLY A 178 4.02 27.22 3.35
C GLY A 178 4.14 26.13 2.27
N ARG A 179 3.99 26.48 0.99
CA ARG A 179 4.16 25.52 -0.12
C ARG A 179 5.62 25.47 -0.54
N MET A 180 6.18 24.27 -0.73
CA MET A 180 7.57 24.09 -1.14
C MET A 180 7.79 24.64 -2.55
N VAL A 181 8.66 25.62 -2.73
CA VAL A 181 8.98 26.22 -4.03
C VAL A 181 10.32 25.76 -4.59
N GLU A 182 11.21 25.24 -3.75
CA GLU A 182 12.51 24.76 -4.18
C GLU A 182 13.06 23.70 -3.22
N ARG A 183 13.67 22.67 -3.81
CA ARG A 183 14.53 21.69 -3.14
C ARG A 183 15.91 21.77 -3.76
N LEU A 184 16.94 21.95 -2.95
CA LEU A 184 18.33 22.07 -3.40
C LEU A 184 19.19 20.99 -2.75
N ASP A 185 19.96 20.25 -3.54
CA ASP A 185 20.90 19.27 -3.01
C ASP A 185 22.28 19.87 -2.68
N ALA A 186 23.14 19.06 -2.06
CA ALA A 186 24.49 19.47 -1.67
C ALA A 186 25.41 19.79 -2.88
N MET A 187 25.04 19.36 -4.08
CA MET A 187 25.78 19.59 -5.33
C MET A 187 25.28 20.84 -6.07
N GLY A 188 24.21 21.48 -5.56
CA GLY A 188 23.61 22.66 -6.16
C GLY A 188 22.52 22.34 -7.19
N HIS A 189 22.14 21.07 -7.35
CA HIS A 189 21.02 20.71 -8.22
C HIS A 189 19.70 21.10 -7.55
N SER A 190 18.86 21.82 -8.30
CA SER A 190 17.61 22.37 -7.78
C SER A 190 16.39 21.77 -8.48
N VAL A 191 15.39 21.38 -7.70
CA VAL A 191 14.03 21.11 -8.19
C VAL A 191 13.13 22.25 -7.75
N LYS A 192 12.40 22.86 -8.69
CA LYS A 192 11.55 24.04 -8.42
C LYS A 192 10.09 23.76 -8.70
N PHE A 193 9.23 24.33 -7.88
CA PHE A 193 7.78 24.18 -7.96
C PHE A 193 7.15 25.55 -8.14
N ARG A 194 6.24 25.67 -9.11
CA ARG A 194 5.39 26.85 -9.27
C ARG A 194 3.94 26.46 -9.11
N TYR A 195 3.21 27.30 -8.38
CA TYR A 195 1.79 27.12 -8.14
C TYR A 195 0.99 28.29 -8.72
N ASP A 196 -0.29 28.06 -8.96
CA ASP A 196 -1.23 29.14 -9.21
C ASP A 196 -1.73 29.77 -7.89
N ALA A 197 -2.66 30.73 -8.04
CA ALA A 197 -3.28 31.43 -6.92
C ALA A 197 -4.16 30.53 -6.02
N TYR A 198 -4.60 29.38 -6.52
CA TYR A 198 -5.46 28.43 -5.79
C TYR A 198 -4.67 27.32 -5.10
N GLY A 199 -3.34 27.23 -5.27
CA GLY A 199 -2.57 26.15 -4.66
C GLY A 199 -2.12 25.06 -5.62
N ARG A 200 -2.56 25.09 -6.88
CA ARG A 200 -2.39 23.96 -7.81
C ARG A 200 -1.03 24.07 -8.49
N LEU A 201 -0.32 22.95 -8.60
CA LEU A 201 0.99 22.90 -9.24
C LEU A 201 0.83 23.22 -10.72
N LEU A 202 1.54 24.25 -11.20
CA LEU A 202 1.57 24.63 -12.62
C LEU A 202 2.80 24.07 -13.33
N GLN A 203 3.93 24.00 -12.62
CA GLN A 203 5.20 23.62 -13.21
C GLN A 203 6.11 22.98 -12.15
N LEU A 204 6.74 21.88 -12.54
CA LEU A 204 7.84 21.24 -11.81
C LEU A 204 9.07 21.30 -12.70
N THR A 205 10.10 22.03 -12.30
CA THR A 205 11.36 22.12 -13.02
C THR A 205 12.40 21.23 -12.36
N ASN A 206 13.00 20.31 -13.11
CA ASN A 206 14.01 19.38 -12.63
C ASN A 206 15.40 20.02 -12.54
N GLU A 207 16.39 19.23 -12.15
CA GLU A 207 17.78 19.62 -11.97
C GLU A 207 18.47 20.09 -13.27
N ASN A 208 17.90 19.77 -14.44
CA ASN A 208 18.40 20.13 -15.77
C ASN A 208 17.65 21.32 -16.41
N ASP A 209 16.84 22.04 -15.63
CA ASP A 209 15.94 23.11 -16.09
C ASP A 209 14.83 22.65 -17.08
N GLU A 210 14.61 21.33 -17.21
CA GLU A 210 13.47 20.77 -17.94
C GLU A 210 12.23 20.81 -17.05
N SER A 211 11.03 20.86 -17.64
CA SER A 211 9.81 21.11 -16.87
C SER A 211 8.65 20.21 -17.22
N TYR A 212 8.00 19.67 -16.19
CA TYR A 212 6.61 19.23 -16.30
C TYR A 212 5.68 20.43 -16.20
N ARG A 213 4.56 20.41 -16.92
CA ARG A 213 3.52 21.45 -16.83
C ARG A 213 2.16 20.82 -16.60
N PHE A 214 1.30 21.56 -15.90
CA PHE A 214 -0.04 21.10 -15.56
C PHE A 214 -1.07 22.20 -15.84
N GLY A 215 -2.16 21.82 -16.48
CA GLY A 215 -3.32 22.66 -16.76
C GLY A 215 -4.52 22.21 -15.96
N TRP A 216 -5.24 23.16 -15.37
CA TRP A 216 -6.37 22.91 -14.49
C TRP A 216 -7.61 23.66 -14.98
N ASP A 217 -8.79 23.06 -14.83
CA ASP A 217 -10.05 23.74 -15.13
C ASP A 217 -10.56 24.59 -13.94
N LYS A 218 -11.80 25.08 -14.02
CA LYS A 218 -12.41 25.93 -12.99
C LYS A 218 -12.92 25.14 -11.77
N LEU A 219 -12.96 23.82 -11.87
CA LEU A 219 -13.39 22.90 -10.80
C LEU A 219 -12.18 22.21 -10.15
N ASP A 220 -10.98 22.75 -10.36
CA ASP A 220 -9.71 22.22 -9.84
C ASP A 220 -9.34 20.82 -10.34
N ARG A 221 -9.80 20.46 -11.55
CA ARG A 221 -9.49 19.17 -12.20
C ARG A 221 -8.35 19.32 -13.20
N LEU A 222 -7.46 18.32 -13.23
CA LEU A 222 -6.31 18.30 -14.14
C LEU A 222 -6.78 18.02 -15.57
N VAL A 223 -6.74 19.01 -16.45
CA VAL A 223 -7.16 18.86 -17.85
C VAL A 223 -6.00 18.65 -18.81
N ALA A 224 -4.78 18.99 -18.41
CA ALA A 224 -3.59 18.80 -19.24
C ALA A 224 -2.34 18.54 -18.40
N GLN A 225 -1.47 17.69 -18.89
CA GLN A 225 -0.11 17.47 -18.39
C GLN A 225 0.86 17.43 -19.57
N GLU A 226 1.99 18.12 -19.43
CA GLU A 226 3.15 18.04 -20.32
C GLU A 226 4.31 17.41 -19.54
N ASP A 227 4.92 16.38 -20.11
CA ASP A 227 6.10 15.67 -19.62
C ASP A 227 7.40 16.34 -20.12
N LEU A 228 8.55 15.93 -19.58
CA LEU A 228 9.85 16.58 -19.87
C LEU A 228 10.23 16.60 -21.36
N ASP A 229 9.83 15.59 -22.11
CA ASP A 229 10.11 15.45 -23.54
C ASP A 229 9.07 16.15 -24.42
N GLY A 230 8.12 16.88 -23.82
CA GLY A 230 7.00 17.54 -24.49
C GLY A 230 5.86 16.60 -24.89
N SER A 231 5.95 15.29 -24.59
CA SER A 231 4.77 14.43 -24.62
C SER A 231 3.80 14.82 -23.50
N GLY A 232 2.59 14.29 -23.51
CA GLY A 232 1.61 14.73 -22.53
C GLY A 232 0.32 13.93 -22.50
N ARG A 233 -0.59 14.41 -21.66
CA ARG A 233 -1.93 13.85 -21.46
C ARG A 233 -2.95 14.98 -21.41
N ILE A 234 -4.11 14.77 -22.03
CA ILE A 234 -5.27 15.66 -21.97
C ILE A 234 -6.44 14.84 -21.43
N TYR A 235 -7.17 15.41 -20.49
CA TYR A 235 -8.28 14.75 -19.80
C TYR A 235 -9.59 15.48 -20.08
N GLU A 236 -10.64 14.71 -20.34
CA GLU A 236 -12.02 15.17 -20.40
C GLU A 236 -12.82 14.51 -19.28
N TYR A 237 -13.75 15.26 -18.70
CA TYR A 237 -14.54 14.84 -17.55
C TYR A 237 -16.03 14.97 -17.81
N ASP A 238 -16.82 14.10 -17.18
CA ASP A 238 -18.26 14.28 -17.07
C ASP A 238 -18.63 15.27 -15.93
N VAL A 239 -19.93 15.37 -15.68
CA VAL A 239 -20.52 16.25 -14.64
C VAL A 239 -20.36 15.70 -13.22
N LEU A 240 -19.92 14.45 -13.06
CA LEU A 240 -19.65 13.78 -11.80
C LEU A 240 -18.13 13.65 -11.54
N ASP A 241 -17.32 14.42 -12.27
CA ASP A 241 -15.86 14.42 -12.22
C ASP A 241 -15.19 13.09 -12.63
N GLY A 242 -15.94 12.21 -13.29
CA GLY A 242 -15.41 11.01 -13.92
C GLY A 242 -14.66 11.33 -15.21
N VAL A 243 -13.45 10.78 -15.38
CA VAL A 243 -12.70 10.90 -16.64
C VAL A 243 -13.46 10.12 -17.73
N THR A 244 -13.92 10.83 -18.76
CA THR A 244 -14.60 10.27 -19.94
C THR A 244 -13.65 10.05 -21.10
N SER A 245 -12.57 10.83 -21.19
CA SER A 245 -11.55 10.66 -22.20
C SER A 245 -10.16 10.97 -21.68
N LEU A 246 -9.17 10.21 -22.16
CA LEU A 246 -7.75 10.44 -21.96
C LEU A 246 -7.06 10.41 -23.32
N THR A 247 -6.47 11.54 -23.71
CA THR A 247 -5.64 11.62 -24.91
C THR A 247 -4.17 11.68 -24.53
N HIS A 248 -3.40 10.68 -24.95
CA HIS A 248 -1.95 10.69 -24.90
C HIS A 248 -1.41 11.46 -26.10
N VAL A 249 -0.66 12.54 -25.85
CA VAL A 249 -0.02 13.37 -26.87
C VAL A 249 1.45 12.93 -26.98
N PRO A 250 1.94 12.51 -28.15
CA PRO A 250 3.34 12.13 -28.31
C PRO A 250 4.26 13.35 -28.23
N SER A 251 5.54 13.09 -27.94
CA SER A 251 6.56 14.15 -27.98
C SER A 251 6.61 14.80 -29.37
N PRO A 252 6.71 16.13 -29.48
CA PRO A 252 6.91 16.82 -30.75
C PRO A 252 8.32 16.57 -31.32
N HIS A 253 9.26 16.08 -30.50
CA HIS A 253 10.64 15.88 -30.88
C HIS A 253 10.85 14.48 -31.46
N LYS A 254 11.61 14.40 -32.55
CA LYS A 254 11.98 13.13 -33.15
C LYS A 254 12.90 12.37 -32.20
N GLN A 255 12.43 11.25 -31.68
CA GLN A 255 13.24 10.38 -30.84
C GLN A 255 14.06 9.42 -31.72
N ALA A 256 15.33 9.24 -31.37
CA ALA A 256 16.15 8.23 -32.03
C ALA A 256 15.62 6.83 -31.66
N PRO A 257 15.55 5.88 -32.61
CA PRO A 257 15.15 4.51 -32.29
C PRO A 257 16.15 3.91 -31.29
N LEU A 258 15.63 3.28 -30.23
CA LEU A 258 16.44 2.69 -29.16
C LEU A 258 17.23 1.45 -29.63
N SER A 259 16.81 0.84 -30.74
CA SER A 259 17.49 -0.26 -31.42
C SER A 259 17.04 -0.33 -32.88
N GLU A 260 17.75 -1.08 -33.72
CA GLU A 260 17.35 -1.31 -35.12
C GLU A 260 15.96 -1.95 -35.25
N ASN A 261 15.50 -2.65 -34.22
CA ASN A 261 14.18 -3.29 -34.16
C ASN A 261 13.16 -2.50 -33.33
N ALA A 262 13.49 -1.28 -32.90
CA ALA A 262 12.54 -0.47 -32.15
C ALA A 262 11.36 -0.07 -33.06
N PRO A 263 10.12 -0.17 -32.56
CA PRO A 263 8.96 0.33 -33.30
C PRO A 263 9.14 1.82 -33.58
N ALA A 264 8.61 2.28 -34.72
CA ALA A 264 8.70 3.69 -35.10
C ALA A 264 8.07 4.59 -34.03
N THR A 265 8.73 5.71 -33.72
CA THR A 265 8.20 6.70 -32.79
C THR A 265 6.87 7.21 -33.30
N ARG A 266 5.84 7.14 -32.44
CA ARG A 266 4.51 7.59 -32.79
C ARG A 266 4.45 9.12 -32.86
N THR A 267 3.76 9.64 -33.86
CA THR A 267 3.59 11.08 -34.09
C THR A 267 2.14 11.58 -33.96
N THR A 268 1.19 10.66 -33.78
CA THR A 268 -0.24 10.97 -33.62
C THR A 268 -0.71 10.69 -32.19
N PRO A 269 -1.62 11.52 -31.64
CA PRO A 269 -2.24 11.24 -30.35
C PRO A 269 -2.98 9.90 -30.30
N ILE A 270 -3.06 9.30 -29.10
CA ILE A 270 -3.87 8.11 -28.81
C ILE A 270 -4.97 8.53 -27.85
N ARG A 271 -6.23 8.33 -28.25
CA ARG A 271 -7.40 8.63 -27.42
C ARG A 271 -7.95 7.34 -26.83
N HIS A 272 -8.22 7.37 -25.53
CA HIS A 272 -8.99 6.35 -24.81
C HIS A 272 -10.27 6.98 -24.31
N ASP A 273 -11.41 6.35 -24.59
CA ASP A 273 -12.72 6.78 -24.07
C ASP A 273 -13.22 5.79 -23.03
N PHE A 274 -13.87 6.30 -21.99
CA PHE A 274 -14.31 5.54 -20.83
C PHE A 274 -15.80 5.75 -20.59
N GLU A 275 -16.50 4.65 -20.35
CA GLU A 275 -17.89 4.64 -19.89
C GLU A 275 -17.93 4.09 -18.47
N ARG A 276 -18.71 4.73 -17.60
CA ARG A 276 -18.82 4.36 -16.19
C ARG A 276 -20.27 4.17 -15.78
N ASP A 277 -20.49 3.34 -14.78
CA ASP A 277 -21.81 3.21 -14.16
C ASP A 277 -22.12 4.37 -13.20
N ALA A 278 -23.33 4.35 -12.62
CA ALA A 278 -23.81 5.41 -11.75
C ALA A 278 -23.08 5.53 -10.39
N VAL A 279 -22.19 4.58 -10.06
CA VAL A 279 -21.31 4.63 -8.89
C VAL A 279 -19.85 4.86 -9.28
N GLY A 280 -19.58 5.10 -10.57
CA GLY A 280 -18.27 5.50 -11.10
C GLY A 280 -17.35 4.35 -11.52
N ARG A 281 -17.80 3.10 -11.47
CA ARG A 281 -17.00 1.95 -11.92
C ARG A 281 -16.87 1.94 -13.44
N LEU A 282 -15.71 1.57 -13.94
CA LEU A 282 -15.45 1.52 -15.38
C LEU A 282 -16.23 0.36 -16.00
N MET A 283 -17.16 0.63 -16.90
CA MET A 283 -17.95 -0.39 -17.61
C MET A 283 -17.36 -0.73 -18.97
N SER A 284 -16.80 0.26 -19.66
CA SER A 284 -16.19 0.07 -20.97
C SER A 284 -15.04 1.03 -21.19
N LYS A 285 -14.00 0.56 -21.88
CA LYS A 285 -12.87 1.36 -22.36
C LYS A 285 -12.69 1.12 -23.84
N ARG A 286 -12.76 2.18 -24.64
CA ARG A 286 -12.49 2.14 -26.09
C ARG A 286 -11.09 2.69 -26.36
N THR A 287 -10.30 1.95 -27.13
CA THR A 287 -8.99 2.38 -27.63
C THR A 287 -8.99 2.30 -29.17
N GLU A 288 -7.85 2.61 -29.80
CA GLU A 288 -7.71 2.42 -31.24
C GLU A 288 -7.73 0.96 -31.68
N ASP A 289 -7.42 0.02 -30.77
CA ASP A 289 -7.31 -1.41 -31.05
C ASP A 289 -8.61 -2.18 -30.86
N GLY A 290 -9.55 -1.63 -30.09
CA GLY A 290 -10.81 -2.27 -29.77
C GLY A 290 -11.51 -1.72 -28.52
N ILE A 291 -12.36 -2.54 -27.93
CA ILE A 291 -13.17 -2.22 -26.74
C ILE A 291 -12.90 -3.24 -25.65
N THR A 292 -12.69 -2.78 -24.42
CA THR A 292 -12.62 -3.61 -23.22
C THR A 292 -13.84 -3.36 -22.36
N ASP A 293 -14.67 -4.37 -22.15
CA ASP A 293 -15.84 -4.33 -21.29
C ASP A 293 -15.55 -4.98 -19.94
N TYR A 294 -16.11 -4.42 -18.88
CA TYR A 294 -15.91 -4.84 -17.49
C TYR A 294 -17.27 -5.17 -16.87
N SER A 295 -17.33 -6.24 -16.09
CA SER A 295 -18.53 -6.60 -15.33
C SER A 295 -18.18 -6.80 -13.85
N TYR A 296 -19.14 -6.49 -12.98
CA TYR A 296 -18.95 -6.51 -11.53
C TYR A 296 -20.12 -7.20 -10.84
N ASP A 297 -19.88 -7.73 -9.65
CA ASP A 297 -20.94 -8.20 -8.76
C ASP A 297 -21.57 -7.04 -7.97
N THR A 298 -22.44 -7.39 -7.02
CA THR A 298 -23.09 -6.41 -6.13
C THR A 298 -22.19 -5.94 -4.98
N ALA A 299 -21.01 -6.53 -4.77
CA ALA A 299 -19.99 -6.10 -3.81
C ALA A 299 -18.92 -5.18 -4.42
N ASP A 300 -19.03 -4.84 -5.71
CA ASP A 300 -17.99 -4.13 -6.49
C ASP A 300 -16.79 -5.00 -6.91
N ASP A 301 -16.87 -6.31 -6.76
CA ASP A 301 -15.82 -7.22 -7.23
C ASP A 301 -15.93 -7.42 -8.76
N LEU A 302 -14.79 -7.36 -9.45
CA LEU A 302 -14.70 -7.47 -10.91
C LEU A 302 -14.90 -8.91 -11.36
N LEU A 303 -16.03 -9.24 -11.99
CA LEU A 303 -16.34 -10.59 -12.43
C LEU A 303 -15.71 -10.97 -13.77
N SER A 304 -15.59 -10.02 -14.70
CA SER A 304 -14.96 -10.30 -15.98
C SER A 304 -14.39 -9.07 -16.66
N ILE A 305 -13.38 -9.31 -17.51
CA ILE A 305 -12.83 -8.37 -18.47
C ILE A 305 -12.92 -9.03 -19.85
N THR A 306 -13.59 -8.38 -20.80
CA THR A 306 -13.66 -8.86 -22.19
C THR A 306 -13.07 -7.82 -23.12
N PHE A 307 -11.93 -8.12 -23.75
CA PHE A 307 -11.42 -7.32 -24.86
C PHE A 307 -11.95 -7.85 -26.19
N THR A 308 -12.54 -6.98 -26.99
CA THR A 308 -12.96 -7.24 -28.38
C THR A 308 -12.16 -6.33 -29.31
N ASN A 309 -11.33 -6.90 -30.18
CA ASN A 309 -10.53 -6.12 -31.12
C ASN A 309 -11.40 -5.59 -32.29
N ASN A 310 -10.81 -4.74 -33.14
CA ASN A 310 -11.49 -4.18 -34.32
C ASN A 310 -11.95 -5.20 -35.37
N LEU A 311 -11.45 -6.44 -35.33
CA LEU A 311 -11.87 -7.55 -36.18
C LEU A 311 -13.01 -8.37 -35.55
N GLY A 312 -13.39 -8.06 -34.30
CA GLY A 312 -14.43 -8.76 -33.54
C GLY A 312 -13.94 -9.97 -32.76
N GLU A 313 -12.63 -10.24 -32.72
CA GLU A 313 -12.04 -11.33 -31.94
C GLU A 313 -12.04 -10.98 -30.45
N LYS A 314 -12.37 -11.95 -29.60
CA LYS A 314 -12.55 -11.75 -28.17
C LYS A 314 -11.51 -12.48 -27.33
N GLN A 315 -11.02 -11.79 -26.31
CA GLN A 315 -10.23 -12.37 -25.23
C GLN A 315 -10.92 -12.03 -23.91
N GLN A 316 -11.13 -13.04 -23.07
CA GLN A 316 -11.88 -12.88 -21.83
C GLN A 316 -11.08 -13.40 -20.64
N LEU A 317 -11.17 -12.64 -19.55
CA LEU A 317 -10.73 -13.01 -18.21
C LEU A 317 -11.97 -13.07 -17.32
N GLU A 318 -12.10 -14.12 -16.52
CA GLU A 318 -13.19 -14.29 -15.56
C GLU A 318 -12.63 -14.53 -14.17
N TYR A 319 -13.31 -13.98 -13.17
CA TYR A 319 -12.88 -14.02 -11.77
C TYR A 319 -14.01 -14.50 -10.87
N THR A 320 -13.66 -15.18 -9.79
CA THR A 320 -14.60 -15.49 -8.70
C THR A 320 -13.99 -15.10 -7.36
N TYR A 321 -14.84 -14.82 -6.38
CA TYR A 321 -14.42 -14.31 -5.07
C TYR A 321 -15.13 -15.05 -3.94
N ASP A 322 -14.50 -15.07 -2.77
CA ASP A 322 -15.14 -15.50 -1.53
C ASP A 322 -15.96 -14.34 -0.90
N SER A 323 -16.66 -14.64 0.20
CA SER A 323 -17.45 -13.62 0.90
C SER A 323 -16.62 -12.55 1.62
N ALA A 324 -15.30 -12.69 1.70
CA ALA A 324 -14.39 -11.66 2.19
C ALA A 324 -13.76 -10.82 1.06
N GLY A 325 -14.12 -11.09 -0.21
CA GLY A 325 -13.60 -10.39 -1.39
C GLY A 325 -12.23 -10.90 -1.85
N GLN A 326 -11.80 -12.09 -1.42
CA GLN A 326 -10.54 -12.70 -1.85
C GLN A 326 -10.77 -13.46 -3.16
N LEU A 327 -9.86 -13.32 -4.12
CA LEU A 327 -9.96 -13.93 -5.45
C LEU A 327 -9.84 -15.46 -5.35
N LEU A 328 -10.88 -16.23 -5.64
CA LEU A 328 -10.87 -17.69 -5.59
C LEU A 328 -10.43 -18.34 -6.90
N SER A 329 -10.70 -17.71 -8.04
CA SER A 329 -10.26 -18.23 -9.33
C SER A 329 -10.06 -17.15 -10.38
N GLU A 330 -9.17 -17.42 -11.34
CA GLU A 330 -9.01 -16.66 -12.57
C GLU A 330 -9.03 -17.62 -13.76
N THR A 331 -9.88 -17.35 -14.75
CA THR A 331 -9.96 -18.13 -15.99
C THR A 331 -9.58 -17.26 -17.17
N ASN A 332 -8.67 -17.74 -18.02
CA ASN A 332 -8.31 -17.10 -19.28
C ASN A 332 -8.05 -18.16 -20.37
N SER A 333 -7.55 -17.74 -21.55
CA SER A 333 -7.26 -18.66 -22.65
C SER A 333 -6.15 -19.68 -22.37
N ALA A 334 -5.29 -19.43 -21.36
CA ALA A 334 -4.25 -20.37 -20.92
C ALA A 334 -4.75 -21.36 -19.86
N GLY A 335 -5.96 -21.17 -19.33
CA GLY A 335 -6.63 -22.09 -18.41
C GLY A 335 -7.08 -21.44 -17.11
N LEU A 336 -7.28 -22.28 -16.09
CA LEU A 336 -7.88 -21.92 -14.81
C LEU A 336 -6.85 -21.94 -13.69
N LEU A 337 -6.76 -20.84 -12.96
CA LEU A 337 -6.02 -20.71 -11.71
C LEU A 337 -7.01 -20.75 -10.54
N HIS A 338 -6.69 -21.51 -9.50
CA HIS A 338 -7.45 -21.49 -8.24
C HIS A 338 -6.58 -21.05 -7.07
N TYR A 339 -7.12 -20.18 -6.24
CA TYR A 339 -6.44 -19.62 -5.09
C TYR A 339 -7.13 -20.11 -3.81
N HIS A 340 -6.33 -20.48 -2.82
CA HIS A 340 -6.80 -20.88 -1.51
C HIS A 340 -6.05 -20.09 -0.44
N TYR A 341 -6.78 -19.48 0.47
CA TYR A 341 -6.25 -18.61 1.52
C TYR A 341 -6.40 -19.24 2.90
N ASP A 342 -5.49 -18.88 3.81
CA ASP A 342 -5.61 -19.20 5.23
C ASP A 342 -6.62 -18.27 5.96
N GLU A 343 -6.79 -18.50 7.25
CA GLU A 343 -7.70 -17.74 8.10
C GLU A 343 -7.26 -16.28 8.35
N LEU A 344 -6.03 -15.91 7.96
CA LEU A 344 -5.55 -14.52 7.99
C LEU A 344 -5.60 -13.86 6.60
N GLY A 345 -6.05 -14.58 5.57
CA GLY A 345 -6.10 -14.11 4.19
C GLY A 345 -4.78 -14.18 3.44
N ASN A 346 -3.79 -14.93 3.94
CA ASN A 346 -2.58 -15.20 3.18
C ASN A 346 -2.83 -16.29 2.14
N LEU A 347 -2.31 -16.12 0.92
CA LEU A 347 -2.42 -17.13 -0.12
C LEU A 347 -1.64 -18.38 0.31
N GLN A 348 -2.33 -19.49 0.61
CA GLN A 348 -1.74 -20.74 1.06
C GLN A 348 -1.43 -21.68 -0.11
N THR A 349 -2.31 -21.74 -1.11
CA THR A 349 -2.14 -22.61 -2.29
C THR A 349 -2.65 -21.93 -3.54
N LEU A 350 -1.83 -21.95 -4.60
CA LEU A 350 -2.22 -21.66 -5.98
C LEU A 350 -2.23 -22.97 -6.77
N THR A 351 -3.38 -23.36 -7.30
CA THR A 351 -3.50 -24.50 -8.23
C THR A 351 -3.38 -23.97 -9.66
N LEU A 352 -2.38 -24.45 -10.38
CA LEU A 352 -2.09 -24.09 -11.77
C LEU A 352 -3.06 -24.78 -12.76
N PRO A 353 -3.14 -24.36 -14.03
CA PRO A 353 -4.04 -24.98 -15.01
C PRO A 353 -3.78 -26.47 -15.23
N ASP A 354 -2.54 -26.90 -15.03
CA ASP A 354 -2.10 -28.31 -15.10
C ASP A 354 -2.27 -29.08 -13.78
N GLN A 355 -3.04 -28.54 -12.83
CA GLN A 355 -3.37 -29.09 -11.51
C GLN A 355 -2.22 -29.17 -10.51
N ARG A 356 -1.01 -28.74 -10.87
CA ARG A 356 0.09 -28.62 -9.90
C ARG A 356 -0.21 -27.53 -8.88
N LYS A 357 0.23 -27.74 -7.64
CA LYS A 357 -0.03 -26.86 -6.51
C LYS A 357 1.24 -26.15 -6.07
N LEU A 358 1.25 -24.84 -6.23
CA LEU A 358 2.25 -23.97 -5.64
C LEU A 358 1.77 -23.56 -4.24
N ASN A 359 2.39 -24.09 -3.19
CA ASN A 359 2.02 -23.83 -1.81
C ASN A 359 2.97 -22.84 -1.16
N TYR A 360 2.41 -22.03 -0.27
CA TYR A 360 3.09 -21.02 0.52
C TYR A 360 2.82 -21.33 1.99
N LEU A 361 3.88 -21.52 2.75
CA LEU A 361 3.79 -21.77 4.19
C LEU A 361 4.25 -20.52 4.92
N TYR A 362 3.48 -20.10 5.92
CA TYR A 362 3.79 -18.96 6.78
C TYR A 362 4.06 -19.44 8.20
N TYR A 363 4.97 -18.79 8.91
CA TYR A 363 5.12 -19.01 10.35
C TYR A 363 4.40 -17.92 11.15
N GLY A 364 4.28 -18.10 12.47
CA GLY A 364 3.30 -17.42 13.32
C GLY A 364 3.17 -15.90 13.19
N SER A 365 4.22 -15.17 12.81
CA SER A 365 4.18 -13.71 12.59
C SER A 365 3.75 -13.27 11.19
N GLY A 366 3.31 -14.20 10.34
CA GLY A 366 2.79 -13.93 9.00
C GLY A 366 3.86 -13.82 7.91
N HIS A 367 5.11 -14.19 8.21
CA HIS A 367 6.18 -14.20 7.20
C HIS A 367 6.25 -15.53 6.47
N LEU A 368 6.52 -15.44 5.16
CA LEU A 368 6.66 -16.59 4.27
C LEU A 368 7.87 -17.45 4.67
N HIS A 369 7.59 -18.66 5.13
CA HIS A 369 8.57 -19.65 5.56
C HIS A 369 9.07 -20.52 4.41
N GLN A 370 8.19 -20.89 3.49
CA GLN A 370 8.50 -21.82 2.40
C GLN A 370 7.58 -21.63 1.20
N ILE A 371 8.12 -21.85 0.00
CA ILE A 371 7.38 -22.08 -1.24
C ILE A 371 7.71 -23.50 -1.73
N ASN A 372 6.70 -24.30 -2.02
CA ASN A 372 6.86 -25.63 -2.60
C ASN A 372 5.90 -25.87 -3.77
N LEU A 373 6.32 -26.70 -4.73
CA LEU A 373 5.49 -27.17 -5.84
C LEU A 373 5.20 -28.66 -5.64
N ASP A 374 3.94 -29.01 -5.42
CA ASP A 374 3.50 -30.38 -5.11
C ASP A 374 4.31 -31.01 -3.95
N GLY A 375 4.63 -30.21 -2.93
CA GLY A 375 5.43 -30.62 -1.78
C GLY A 375 6.94 -30.61 -2.02
N ARG A 376 7.41 -30.44 -3.27
CA ARG A 376 8.84 -30.24 -3.56
C ARG A 376 9.21 -28.79 -3.26
N VAL A 377 10.04 -28.58 -2.25
CA VAL A 377 10.54 -27.26 -1.88
C VAL A 377 11.21 -26.58 -3.07
N ILE A 378 10.73 -25.38 -3.39
CA ILE A 378 11.37 -24.44 -4.32
C ILE A 378 12.28 -23.52 -3.54
N SER A 379 11.74 -22.95 -2.46
CA SER A 379 12.46 -22.02 -1.59
C SER A 379 12.04 -22.16 -0.14
N ASP A 380 13.03 -22.16 0.75
CA ASP A 380 12.88 -21.99 2.19
C ASP A 380 13.48 -20.66 2.61
N PHE A 381 12.96 -20.09 3.69
CA PHE A 381 13.40 -18.82 4.24
C PHE A 381 13.62 -18.95 5.75
N GLU A 382 14.76 -18.45 6.22
CA GLU A 382 15.01 -18.19 7.63
C GLU A 382 15.13 -16.69 7.87
N ARG A 383 14.62 -16.27 9.02
CA ARG A 383 14.60 -14.87 9.45
C ARG A 383 15.13 -14.74 10.87
N ASP A 384 15.69 -13.58 11.17
CA ASP A 384 16.13 -13.25 12.52
C ASP A 384 14.98 -12.69 13.39
N ALA A 385 15.31 -12.22 14.60
CA ALA A 385 14.33 -11.71 15.57
C ALA A 385 13.64 -10.40 15.16
N VAL A 386 14.17 -9.67 14.16
CA VAL A 386 13.52 -8.48 13.59
C VAL A 386 12.89 -8.78 12.23
N HIS A 387 12.82 -10.06 11.87
CA HIS A 387 12.26 -10.60 10.64
C HIS A 387 13.03 -10.26 9.38
N ASP A 388 14.32 -9.92 9.50
CA ASP A 388 15.23 -9.80 8.35
C ASP A 388 15.50 -11.20 7.76
N GLU A 389 15.40 -11.36 6.44
CA GLU A 389 15.73 -12.64 5.78
C GLU A 389 17.24 -12.89 5.78
N VAL A 390 17.68 -13.83 6.63
CA VAL A 390 19.09 -14.18 6.81
C VAL A 390 19.54 -15.37 5.99
N MET A 391 18.60 -16.21 5.55
CA MET A 391 18.88 -17.32 4.64
C MET A 391 17.71 -17.55 3.70
N ARG A 392 18.02 -17.88 2.45
CA ARG A 392 17.08 -18.36 1.45
C ARG A 392 17.65 -19.55 0.69
N THR A 393 16.84 -20.58 0.47
CA THR A 393 17.12 -21.61 -0.53
C THR A 393 16.35 -21.31 -1.82
N GLN A 394 16.92 -21.67 -2.98
CA GLN A 394 16.23 -21.63 -4.26
C GLN A 394 16.74 -22.79 -5.12
N GLY A 395 16.04 -23.93 -5.05
CA GLY A 395 16.55 -25.19 -5.55
C GLY A 395 17.84 -25.59 -4.83
N SER A 396 18.94 -25.76 -5.56
CA SER A 396 20.26 -26.06 -5.00
C SER A 396 21.01 -24.83 -4.48
N LEU A 397 20.54 -23.62 -4.80
CA LEU A 397 21.17 -22.38 -4.35
C LEU A 397 20.82 -22.10 -2.89
N ILE A 398 21.81 -21.73 -2.09
CA ILE A 398 21.63 -21.23 -0.73
C ILE A 398 22.26 -19.85 -0.67
N THR A 399 21.48 -18.85 -0.26
CA THR A 399 21.94 -17.48 -0.05
C THR A 399 21.88 -17.17 1.43
N HIS A 400 23.01 -16.78 2.00
CA HIS A 400 23.06 -16.19 3.33
C HIS A 400 23.22 -14.69 3.21
N THR A 401 22.40 -13.96 3.94
CA THR A 401 22.36 -12.51 3.93
C THR A 401 22.66 -12.00 5.33
N ARG A 402 23.58 -11.03 5.43
CA ARG A 402 23.88 -10.34 6.67
C ARG A 402 23.50 -8.88 6.55
N TYR A 403 22.91 -8.35 7.62
CA TYR A 403 22.57 -6.95 7.74
C TYR A 403 23.44 -6.28 8.81
N ASP A 404 23.68 -5.00 8.67
CA ASP A 404 24.19 -4.18 9.76
C ASP A 404 23.07 -3.80 10.73
N LYS A 405 23.44 -3.13 11.83
CA LYS A 405 22.48 -2.74 12.87
C LYS A 405 21.39 -1.76 12.39
N SER A 406 21.59 -1.15 11.22
CA SER A 406 20.62 -0.24 10.60
C SER A 406 19.79 -0.94 9.51
N GLY A 407 19.84 -2.27 9.42
CA GLY A 407 19.09 -3.06 8.44
C GLY A 407 19.63 -2.98 7.01
N ARG A 408 20.85 -2.46 6.81
CA ARG A 408 21.46 -2.43 5.46
C ARG A 408 22.17 -3.74 5.20
N LEU A 409 22.11 -4.21 3.95
CA LEU A 409 22.91 -5.35 3.48
C LEU A 409 24.41 -5.09 3.74
N SER A 410 25.01 -5.89 4.61
CA SER A 410 26.44 -5.82 4.95
C SER A 410 27.25 -6.93 4.29
N GLY A 411 26.59 -8.02 3.88
CA GLY A 411 27.22 -9.08 3.11
C GLY A 411 26.20 -10.08 2.57
N LYS A 412 26.56 -10.71 1.46
CA LYS A 412 25.79 -11.78 0.84
C LYS A 412 26.74 -12.90 0.43
N ALA A 413 26.48 -14.11 0.89
CA ALA A 413 27.22 -15.30 0.52
C ALA A 413 26.28 -16.25 -0.21
N ILE A 414 26.76 -16.86 -1.28
CA ILE A 414 25.97 -17.74 -2.15
C ILE A 414 26.72 -19.05 -2.28
N HIS A 415 26.04 -20.15 -1.99
CA HIS A 415 26.57 -21.51 -2.06
C HIS A 415 25.63 -22.42 -2.84
N TYR A 416 26.16 -23.46 -3.45
CA TYR A 416 25.37 -24.53 -4.05
C TYR A 416 25.45 -25.77 -3.17
N ARG A 417 24.30 -26.39 -2.89
CA ARG A 417 24.16 -27.55 -1.99
C ARG A 417 24.99 -28.77 -2.45
N ASP A 418 25.39 -28.81 -3.72
CA ASP A 418 26.16 -29.89 -4.36
C ASP A 418 27.46 -29.42 -5.07
N ALA A 419 27.95 -28.21 -4.80
CA ALA A 419 29.27 -27.83 -5.31
C ALA A 419 30.37 -28.58 -4.53
N PRO A 420 31.37 -29.19 -5.20
CA PRO A 420 32.55 -29.66 -4.49
C PRO A 420 33.13 -28.47 -3.71
N ALA A 421 33.56 -28.72 -2.48
CA ALA A 421 34.20 -27.70 -1.66
C ALA A 421 35.43 -27.16 -2.42
N GLU A 422 35.27 -26.05 -3.13
CA GLU A 422 36.40 -25.29 -3.63
C GLU A 422 37.11 -24.72 -2.41
N VAL A 423 38.28 -25.29 -2.14
CA VAL A 423 39.31 -24.65 -1.32
C VAL A 423 39.71 -23.38 -2.08
N LEU A 424 39.12 -22.25 -1.71
CA LEU A 424 39.62 -20.96 -2.15
C LEU A 424 41.02 -20.76 -1.54
N PRO A 425 41.98 -20.20 -2.31
CA PRO A 425 43.36 -19.99 -1.86
C PRO A 425 43.49 -19.02 -0.69
#